data_AF-A0A0M0G990-F1
#
_entry.id   AF-A0A0M0G990-F1
#
_cell.length_a   1.000
_cell.length_b   1.000
_cell.length_c   1.000
_cell.angle_alpha   90.00
_cell.angle_beta   90.00
_cell.angle_gamma   90.00
#
_symmetry.space_group_name_H-M   'P 1'
#
loop_
_entity.id
_entity.type
_entity.pdbx_description
1 polymer ?
#
loop_
_entity_poly.entity_id
_entity_poly.type
_entity_poly.pdbx_seq_one_letter_code
_entity_poly.pdbx_strand_id
1 'polypeptide(L)'
;MLAGEIIKFYRQKAGLTQEQLGKGICTPSYVSKIELGQTECSSEIIVLIADRLNIDFDNEVSNFKILGKKLHSWHKAIIMQRMNDIEEFKKELEKLPFINSSHYGPLYHLLQARYYILKQNFEKANVILNDIQKEYPVLPPFEQNLLKHVWGIYYIANCVTNRTENHQKAVRVLNEINKEEYGNSEYYYDLALAYHCIDSKVMAYSYAEKALRYFKETNNTLMSINAESLMLLQIGNDMYLDMDELAESYQNLIYHCEILHAPVKKGMLLNNLGYEYSKRKDFANAHKYYKKVLQMTEKSSIIYLPRLFNYLESGLDGNLIPKRNLLQKAKEGKFLSRELDNRFFKILFKLLIYRIENKLDQYYSFIEKDALPYLKLNDHTSLINMYAKQLYNFYMEKEQYEKVAQVSTILIEGVS
;
A
#
# COMPACT_ATOMS: atom_id res chain seq x y z
N MET A 1 -1.84 36.96 -0.57
CA MET A 1 -2.37 35.69 -0.01
C MET A 1 -1.56 35.21 1.19
N LEU A 2 -0.28 34.86 1.02
CA LEU A 2 0.60 34.32 2.08
C LEU A 2 0.71 35.21 3.33
N ALA A 3 0.83 36.52 3.14
CA ALA A 3 0.85 37.50 4.24
C ALA A 3 -0.41 37.44 5.12
N GLY A 4 -1.58 37.30 4.49
CA GLY A 4 -2.85 37.24 5.19
C GLY A 4 -3.00 36.00 6.07
N GLU A 5 -2.52 34.84 5.60
CA GLU A 5 -2.55 33.59 6.36
C GLU A 5 -1.66 33.65 7.60
N ILE A 6 -0.44 34.20 7.45
CA ILE A 6 0.50 34.37 8.58
C ILE A 6 -0.12 35.28 9.64
N ILE A 7 -0.66 36.43 9.23
CA ILE A 7 -1.32 37.39 10.13
C ILE A 7 -2.50 36.73 10.84
N LYS A 8 -3.37 36.06 10.10
CA LYS A 8 -4.56 35.39 10.65
C LYS A 8 -4.18 34.35 11.70
N PHE A 9 -3.20 33.51 11.41
CA PHE A 9 -2.74 32.48 12.35
C PHE A 9 -2.23 33.10 13.64
N TYR A 10 -1.31 34.05 13.54
CA TYR A 10 -0.66 34.62 14.72
C TYR A 10 -1.64 35.45 15.54
N ARG A 11 -2.60 36.11 14.90
CA ARG A 11 -3.73 36.76 15.57
C ARG A 11 -4.54 35.77 16.40
N GLN A 12 -4.94 34.64 15.81
CA GLN A 12 -5.71 33.61 16.50
C GLN A 12 -4.92 32.99 17.67
N LYS A 13 -3.62 32.74 17.47
CA LYS A 13 -2.71 32.25 18.51
C LYS A 13 -2.57 33.24 19.68
N ALA A 14 -2.55 34.54 19.40
CA ALA A 14 -2.55 35.60 20.40
C ALA A 14 -3.93 35.86 21.04
N GLY A 15 -4.99 35.17 20.58
CA GLY A 15 -6.36 35.36 21.08
C GLY A 15 -6.99 36.71 20.72
N LEU A 16 -6.46 37.41 19.71
CA LEU A 16 -6.90 38.75 19.34
C LEU A 16 -8.08 38.72 18.35
N THR A 17 -9.03 39.64 18.51
CA THR A 17 -10.03 39.91 17.45
C THR A 17 -9.41 40.74 16.32
N GLN A 18 -10.04 40.75 15.14
CA GLN A 18 -9.58 41.60 14.02
C GLN A 18 -9.62 43.10 14.39
N GLU A 19 -10.58 43.49 15.23
CA GLU A 19 -10.67 44.85 15.77
C GLU A 19 -9.50 45.18 16.70
N GLN A 20 -9.17 44.26 17.61
CA GLN A 20 -8.01 44.43 18.51
C GLN A 20 -6.70 44.47 17.73
N LEU A 21 -6.56 43.64 16.69
CA LEU A 21 -5.38 43.67 15.83
C LEU A 21 -5.29 44.97 15.02
N GLY A 22 -6.41 45.49 14.50
CA GLY A 22 -6.45 46.71 13.68
C GLY A 22 -6.37 48.02 14.48
N LYS A 23 -6.72 48.03 15.78
CA LYS A 23 -6.85 49.26 16.58
C LYS A 23 -5.63 50.20 16.48
N GLY A 24 -5.81 51.41 15.95
CA GLY A 24 -4.72 52.39 15.79
C GLY A 24 -3.75 52.10 14.64
N ILE A 25 -4.04 51.10 13.80
CA ILE A 25 -3.27 50.75 12.59
C ILE A 25 -4.19 50.87 11.37
N CYS A 26 -5.32 50.16 11.35
CA CYS A 26 -6.26 50.10 10.23
C CYS A 26 -7.66 49.65 10.69
N THR A 27 -8.64 49.67 9.78
CA THR A 27 -10.01 49.24 10.11
C THR A 27 -10.12 47.72 10.24
N PRO A 28 -11.04 47.19 11.07
CA PRO A 28 -11.25 45.74 11.20
C PRO A 28 -11.57 45.08 9.84
N SER A 29 -12.35 45.77 9.00
CA SER A 29 -12.67 45.34 7.65
C SER A 29 -11.44 45.26 6.75
N TYR A 30 -10.45 46.14 6.93
CA TYR A 30 -9.19 46.08 6.20
C TYR A 30 -8.34 44.90 6.65
N VAL A 31 -8.24 44.63 7.97
CA VAL A 31 -7.60 43.42 8.51
C VAL A 31 -8.24 42.16 7.92
N SER A 32 -9.56 42.08 7.88
CA SER A 32 -10.26 40.92 7.28
C SER A 32 -9.93 40.76 5.79
N LYS A 33 -9.86 41.85 5.03
CA LYS A 33 -9.47 41.79 3.61
C LYS A 33 -8.03 41.34 3.41
N ILE A 34 -7.11 41.77 4.28
CA ILE A 34 -5.71 41.29 4.28
C ILE A 34 -5.67 39.79 4.59
N GLU A 35 -6.33 39.34 5.65
CA GLU A 35 -6.36 37.93 6.07
C GLU A 35 -6.93 37.00 4.99
N LEU A 36 -7.91 37.49 4.23
CA LEU A 36 -8.50 36.77 3.09
C LEU A 36 -7.69 36.90 1.79
N GLY A 37 -6.61 37.69 1.79
CA GLY A 37 -5.79 37.96 0.62
C GLY A 37 -6.47 38.79 -0.47
N GLN A 38 -7.54 39.52 -0.13
CA GLN A 38 -8.35 40.33 -1.06
C GLN A 38 -7.78 41.73 -1.31
N THR A 39 -6.80 42.17 -0.53
CA THR A 39 -6.18 43.50 -0.69
C THR A 39 -4.70 43.41 -0.32
N GLU A 40 -3.86 44.09 -1.11
CA GLU A 40 -2.44 44.23 -0.80
C GLU A 40 -2.25 45.18 0.39
N CYS A 41 -1.34 44.80 1.28
CA CYS A 41 -1.01 45.55 2.49
C CYS A 41 0.27 46.34 2.24
N SER A 42 0.30 47.62 2.63
CA SER A 42 1.55 48.40 2.57
C SER A 42 2.57 47.85 3.56
N SER A 43 3.86 48.01 3.26
CA SER A 43 4.95 47.59 4.14
C SER A 43 4.85 48.20 5.54
N GLU A 44 4.42 49.46 5.63
CA GLU A 44 4.21 50.18 6.89
C GLU A 44 3.17 49.49 7.80
N ILE A 45 2.03 49.07 7.23
CA ILE A 45 0.98 48.39 7.99
C ILE A 45 1.44 46.98 8.40
N ILE A 46 2.20 46.28 7.56
CA ILE A 46 2.77 44.97 7.89
C ILE A 46 3.70 45.08 9.11
N VAL A 47 4.58 46.08 9.15
CA VAL A 47 5.49 46.30 10.30
C VAL A 47 4.70 46.52 11.59
N LEU A 48 3.69 47.40 11.56
CA LEU A 48 2.85 47.68 12.73
C LEU A 48 2.06 46.45 13.22
N ILE A 49 1.58 45.62 12.30
CA ILE A 49 0.89 44.37 12.62
C ILE A 49 1.88 43.34 13.18
N ALA A 50 3.07 43.22 12.59
CA ALA A 50 4.11 42.28 13.01
C ALA A 50 4.60 42.60 14.43
N ASP A 51 4.84 43.88 14.74
CA ASP A 51 5.21 44.36 16.07
C ASP A 51 4.13 44.00 17.11
N ARG A 52 2.85 44.19 16.76
CA ARG A 52 1.73 43.86 17.65
C ARG A 52 1.59 42.36 17.91
N LEU A 53 1.88 41.54 16.90
CA LEU A 53 1.86 40.08 17.02
C LEU A 53 3.15 39.52 17.63
N ASN A 54 4.17 40.37 17.82
CA ASN A 54 5.51 40.01 18.29
C ASN A 54 6.15 38.91 17.43
N ILE A 55 6.13 39.13 16.10
CA ILE A 55 6.67 38.20 15.10
C ILE A 55 7.65 38.87 14.17
N ASP A 56 8.65 38.12 13.72
CA ASP A 56 9.49 38.50 12.58
C ASP A 56 8.78 38.07 11.29
N PHE A 57 8.09 39.02 10.66
CA PHE A 57 7.23 38.72 9.52
C PHE A 57 8.01 38.23 8.29
N ASP A 58 9.17 38.81 8.01
CA ASP A 58 9.99 38.42 6.86
C ASP A 58 10.57 37.01 7.03
N ASN A 59 10.95 36.66 8.26
CA ASN A 59 11.35 35.30 8.60
C ASN A 59 10.18 34.32 8.44
N GLU A 60 8.98 34.67 8.88
CA GLU A 60 7.79 33.81 8.72
C GLU A 60 7.38 33.61 7.26
N VAL A 61 7.43 34.66 6.45
CA VAL A 61 7.22 34.57 5.00
C VAL A 61 8.24 33.63 4.36
N SER A 62 9.51 33.72 4.79
CA SER A 62 10.58 32.85 4.31
C SER A 62 10.36 31.39 4.75
N ASN A 63 10.02 31.15 6.01
CA ASN A 63 9.68 29.83 6.55
C ASN A 63 8.52 29.19 5.78
N PHE A 64 7.51 29.98 5.43
CA PHE A 64 6.36 29.51 4.67
C PHE A 64 6.75 29.09 3.24
N LYS A 65 7.58 29.88 2.54
CA LYS A 65 8.10 29.50 1.21
C LYS A 65 8.95 28.23 1.28
N ILE A 66 9.71 28.06 2.35
CA ILE A 66 10.51 26.86 2.60
C ILE A 66 9.59 25.67 2.89
N LEU A 67 8.48 25.85 3.62
CA LEU A 67 7.52 24.80 3.96
C LEU A 67 6.98 24.10 2.72
N GLY A 68 6.53 24.85 1.71
CA GLY A 68 6.04 24.25 0.45
C GLY A 68 7.11 23.38 -0.24
N LYS A 69 8.36 23.85 -0.27
CA LYS A 69 9.49 23.07 -0.80
C LYS A 69 9.78 21.82 0.03
N LYS A 70 9.71 21.92 1.37
CA LYS A 70 9.91 20.78 2.28
C LYS A 70 8.83 19.73 2.12
N LEU A 71 7.56 20.13 1.99
CA LEU A 71 6.46 19.21 1.71
C LEU A 71 6.64 18.49 0.37
N HIS A 72 7.05 19.21 -0.68
CA HIS A 72 7.37 18.59 -1.96
C HIS A 72 8.54 17.60 -1.87
N SER A 73 9.62 17.97 -1.17
CA SER A 73 10.75 17.06 -0.92
C SER A 73 10.34 15.83 -0.10
N TRP A 74 9.48 16.01 0.90
CA TRP A 74 8.96 14.90 1.70
C TRP A 74 8.09 13.97 0.86
N HIS A 75 7.21 14.53 0.03
CA HIS A 75 6.41 13.76 -0.92
C HIS A 75 7.32 12.97 -1.87
N LYS A 76 8.33 13.60 -2.47
CA LYS A 76 9.30 12.92 -3.33
C LYS A 76 10.04 11.80 -2.59
N ALA A 77 10.48 12.03 -1.35
CA ALA A 77 11.13 11.00 -0.53
C ALA A 77 10.23 9.79 -0.27
N ILE A 78 8.92 10.04 -0.03
CA ILE A 78 7.88 9.00 0.10
C ILE A 78 7.77 8.18 -1.20
N ILE A 79 7.66 8.83 -2.36
CA ILE A 79 7.59 8.16 -3.68
C ILE A 79 8.84 7.32 -3.94
N MET A 80 10.01 7.84 -3.54
CA MET A 80 11.30 7.16 -3.70
C MET A 80 11.59 6.10 -2.62
N GLN A 81 10.71 5.95 -1.63
CA GLN A 81 10.86 5.03 -0.49
C GLN A 81 12.18 5.23 0.29
N ARG A 82 12.68 6.47 0.38
CA ARG A 82 13.91 6.81 1.10
C ARG A 82 13.62 7.00 2.58
N MET A 83 13.57 5.90 3.33
CA MET A 83 13.11 5.91 4.73
C MET A 83 13.86 6.88 5.64
N ASN A 84 15.18 7.07 5.45
CA ASN A 84 15.95 8.03 6.25
C ASN A 84 15.48 9.48 5.99
N ASP A 85 15.43 9.88 4.72
CA ASP A 85 14.94 11.20 4.29
C ASP A 85 13.49 11.44 4.76
N ILE A 86 12.63 10.41 4.67
CA ILE A 86 11.23 10.49 5.12
C ILE A 86 11.15 10.83 6.63
N GLU A 87 11.96 10.19 7.46
CA GLU A 87 11.99 10.46 8.91
C GLU A 87 12.59 11.82 9.25
N GLU A 88 13.62 12.24 8.51
CA GLU A 88 14.25 13.55 8.68
C GLU A 88 13.27 14.68 8.35
N PHE A 89 12.66 14.64 7.15
CA PHE A 89 11.66 15.64 6.76
C PHE A 89 10.46 15.66 7.71
N LYS A 90 10.00 14.51 8.18
CA LYS A 90 8.92 14.44 9.17
C LYS A 90 9.28 15.20 10.45
N LYS A 91 10.47 14.97 11.01
CA LYS A 91 10.96 15.68 12.22
C LYS A 91 11.09 17.18 11.99
N GLU A 92 11.52 17.60 10.80
CA GLU A 92 11.61 19.02 10.47
C GLU A 92 10.24 19.68 10.35
N LEU A 93 9.29 19.02 9.69
CA LEU A 93 7.93 19.53 9.49
C LEU A 93 7.16 19.62 10.81
N GLU A 94 7.35 18.67 11.73
CA GLU A 94 6.72 18.67 13.07
C GLU A 94 7.16 19.84 13.95
N LYS A 95 8.31 20.46 13.67
CA LYS A 95 8.79 21.66 14.40
C LYS A 95 8.09 22.95 13.96
N LEU A 96 7.35 22.94 12.85
CA LEU A 96 6.75 24.13 12.26
C LEU A 96 5.35 24.39 12.84
N PRO A 97 5.12 25.49 13.58
CA PRO A 97 3.87 25.73 14.30
C PRO A 97 2.63 25.91 13.41
N PHE A 98 2.82 26.29 12.15
CA PHE A 98 1.79 26.80 11.24
C PHE A 98 1.26 25.73 10.27
N ILE A 99 1.87 24.55 10.25
CA ILE A 99 1.70 23.60 9.16
C ILE A 99 0.24 23.17 8.97
N ASN A 100 -0.47 22.87 10.06
CA ASN A 100 -1.86 22.42 10.04
C ASN A 100 -2.87 23.52 9.69
N SER A 101 -2.54 24.77 10.00
CA SER A 101 -3.46 25.92 9.87
C SER A 101 -3.23 26.76 8.61
N SER A 102 -2.16 26.46 7.87
CA SER A 102 -1.85 27.07 6.58
C SER A 102 -2.65 26.43 5.44
N HIS A 103 -2.63 27.03 4.25
CA HIS A 103 -3.18 26.36 3.06
C HIS A 103 -2.48 25.04 2.72
N TYR A 104 -1.32 24.75 3.30
CA TYR A 104 -0.64 23.46 3.15
C TYR A 104 -1.15 22.37 4.10
N GLY A 105 -2.04 22.68 5.04
CA GLY A 105 -2.60 21.72 6.00
C GLY A 105 -3.14 20.43 5.34
N PRO A 106 -3.99 20.51 4.30
CA PRO A 106 -4.49 19.32 3.62
C PRO A 106 -3.38 18.47 3.01
N LEU A 107 -2.42 19.10 2.32
CA LEU A 107 -1.27 18.40 1.73
C LEU A 107 -0.45 17.69 2.81
N TYR A 108 -0.15 18.38 3.91
CA TYR A 108 0.59 17.79 5.03
C TYR A 108 -0.12 16.56 5.61
N HIS A 109 -1.42 16.65 5.90
CA HIS A 109 -2.20 15.52 6.41
C HIS A 109 -2.24 14.35 5.41
N LEU A 110 -2.38 14.63 4.10
CA LEU A 110 -2.31 13.59 3.07
C LEU A 110 -0.95 12.87 3.05
N LEU A 111 0.15 13.62 3.18
CA LEU A 111 1.49 13.03 3.26
C LEU A 111 1.72 12.26 4.57
N GLN A 112 1.13 12.71 5.69
CA GLN A 112 1.12 11.95 6.94
C GLN A 112 0.37 10.62 6.79
N ALA A 113 -0.79 10.62 6.13
CA ALA A 113 -1.52 9.38 5.85
C ALA A 113 -0.66 8.41 5.02
N ARG A 114 0.01 8.90 3.97
CA ARG A 114 0.97 8.10 3.18
C ARG A 114 2.11 7.54 4.03
N TYR A 115 2.69 8.37 4.91
CA TYR A 115 3.72 7.94 5.86
C TYR A 115 3.24 6.79 6.75
N TYR A 116 2.04 6.90 7.33
CA TYR A 116 1.49 5.85 8.19
C TYR A 116 1.18 4.57 7.42
N ILE A 117 0.72 4.66 6.17
CA ILE A 117 0.56 3.50 5.29
C ILE A 117 1.90 2.80 5.05
N LEU A 118 2.98 3.55 4.75
CA LEU A 118 4.33 2.98 4.60
C LEU A 118 4.84 2.30 5.88
N LYS A 119 4.45 2.81 7.05
CA LYS A 119 4.74 2.21 8.36
C LYS A 119 3.79 1.08 8.75
N GLN A 120 2.85 0.70 7.87
CA GLN A 120 1.82 -0.30 8.12
C GLN A 120 0.90 0.03 9.31
N ASN A 121 0.77 1.32 9.65
CA ASN A 121 -0.17 1.79 10.66
C ASN A 121 -1.47 2.26 9.98
N PHE A 122 -2.29 1.30 9.58
CA PHE A 122 -3.52 1.55 8.83
C PHE A 122 -4.59 2.27 9.66
N GLU A 123 -4.66 2.03 10.97
CA GLU A 123 -5.60 2.72 11.85
C GLU A 123 -5.38 4.23 11.83
N LYS A 124 -4.13 4.68 12.05
CA LYS A 124 -3.80 6.11 12.00
C LYS A 124 -4.03 6.72 10.62
N ALA A 125 -3.67 6.00 9.56
CA ALA A 125 -3.91 6.47 8.20
C ALA A 125 -5.41 6.67 7.92
N ASN A 126 -6.25 5.74 8.36
CA ASN A 126 -7.70 5.80 8.18
C ASN A 126 -8.33 6.98 8.94
N VAL A 127 -7.92 7.21 10.20
CA VAL A 127 -8.35 8.38 10.97
C VAL A 127 -8.06 9.67 10.21
N ILE A 128 -6.80 9.86 9.77
CA ILE A 128 -6.39 11.06 9.04
C ILE A 128 -7.20 11.24 7.74
N LEU A 129 -7.39 10.17 6.96
CA LEU A 129 -8.12 10.25 5.70
C LEU A 129 -9.59 10.64 5.88
N ASN A 130 -10.25 10.13 6.93
CA ASN A 130 -11.63 10.51 7.25
C ASN A 130 -11.72 11.95 7.78
N ASP A 131 -10.74 12.39 8.57
CA ASP A 131 -10.74 13.74 9.14
C ASP A 131 -10.50 14.80 8.07
N ILE A 132 -9.62 14.54 7.09
CA ILE A 132 -9.41 15.43 5.93
C ILE A 132 -10.74 15.71 5.21
N GLN A 133 -11.58 14.69 5.00
CA GLN A 133 -12.86 14.86 4.32
C GLN A 133 -13.87 15.72 5.11
N LYS A 134 -13.77 15.73 6.44
CA LYS A 134 -14.62 16.53 7.32
C LYS A 134 -14.11 17.96 7.44
N GLU A 135 -12.81 18.12 7.62
CA GLU A 135 -12.16 19.41 7.87
C GLU A 135 -12.00 20.24 6.60
N TYR A 136 -11.81 19.58 5.45
CA TYR A 136 -11.57 20.22 4.16
C TYR A 136 -12.58 19.73 3.11
N PRO A 137 -13.85 20.21 3.16
CA PRO A 137 -14.89 19.78 2.23
C PRO A 137 -14.59 20.17 0.77
N VAL A 138 -13.75 21.19 0.57
CA VAL A 138 -13.25 21.61 -0.75
C VAL A 138 -11.73 21.60 -0.72
N LEU A 139 -11.14 20.73 -1.53
CA LEU A 139 -9.70 20.62 -1.73
C LEU A 139 -9.30 21.25 -3.05
N PRO A 140 -8.08 21.83 -3.16
CA PRO A 140 -7.54 22.18 -4.46
C PRO A 140 -7.38 20.94 -5.36
N PRO A 141 -7.33 21.10 -6.69
CA PRO A 141 -7.36 19.97 -7.63
C PRO A 141 -6.27 18.92 -7.38
N PHE A 142 -5.06 19.36 -7.04
CA PHE A 142 -3.95 18.45 -6.73
C PHE A 142 -4.25 17.59 -5.50
N GLU A 143 -4.62 18.21 -4.37
CA GLU A 143 -4.92 17.53 -3.11
C GLU A 143 -6.17 16.64 -3.22
N GLN A 144 -7.17 17.03 -4.02
CA GLN A 144 -8.34 16.20 -4.26
C GLN A 144 -7.96 14.89 -4.97
N ASN A 145 -7.10 14.97 -5.99
CA ASN A 145 -6.60 13.79 -6.69
C ASN A 145 -5.59 13.01 -5.84
N LEU A 146 -4.78 13.68 -5.01
CA LEU A 146 -3.92 13.02 -4.03
C LEU A 146 -4.76 12.25 -3.01
N LEU A 147 -5.86 12.80 -2.50
CA LEU A 147 -6.75 12.11 -1.57
C LEU A 147 -7.27 10.80 -2.16
N LYS A 148 -7.76 10.83 -3.42
CA LYS A 148 -8.16 9.62 -4.16
C LYS A 148 -7.01 8.62 -4.26
N HIS A 149 -5.82 9.11 -4.61
CA HIS A 149 -4.63 8.29 -4.71
C HIS A 149 -4.28 7.62 -3.37
N VAL A 150 -4.27 8.36 -2.26
CA VAL A 150 -3.96 7.81 -0.93
C VAL A 150 -5.02 6.81 -0.46
N TRP A 151 -6.30 7.05 -0.74
CA TRP A 151 -7.36 6.04 -0.51
C TRP A 151 -7.11 4.77 -1.33
N GLY A 152 -6.74 4.90 -2.60
CA GLY A 152 -6.35 3.77 -3.44
C GLY A 152 -5.21 2.95 -2.84
N ILE A 153 -4.11 3.61 -2.45
CA ILE A 153 -2.97 2.98 -1.78
C ILE A 153 -3.42 2.31 -0.47
N TYR A 154 -4.24 3.00 0.34
CA TYR A 154 -4.77 2.46 1.59
C TYR A 154 -5.57 1.17 1.35
N TYR A 155 -6.48 1.17 0.36
CA TYR A 155 -7.25 -0.01 0.02
C TYR A 155 -6.34 -1.15 -0.45
N ILE A 156 -5.37 -0.89 -1.33
CA ILE A 156 -4.40 -1.92 -1.75
C ILE A 156 -3.66 -2.49 -0.54
N ALA A 157 -3.08 -1.64 0.30
CA ALA A 157 -2.21 -2.05 1.40
C ALA A 157 -2.98 -2.76 2.52
N ASN A 158 -4.18 -2.29 2.89
CA ASN A 158 -5.04 -2.96 3.87
C ASN A 158 -5.52 -4.33 3.36
N CYS A 159 -5.66 -4.50 2.04
CA CYS A 159 -5.92 -5.82 1.44
C CYS A 159 -4.72 -6.77 1.50
N VAL A 160 -3.49 -6.30 1.68
CA VAL A 160 -2.32 -7.19 1.82
C VAL A 160 -2.19 -7.70 3.27
N THR A 161 -2.58 -6.87 4.25
CA THR A 161 -2.37 -7.10 5.69
C THR A 161 -3.59 -7.70 6.40
N ASN A 162 -4.78 -7.12 6.22
CA ASN A 162 -6.04 -7.62 6.78
C ASN A 162 -6.90 -8.41 5.78
N ARG A 163 -6.54 -8.31 4.50
CA ARG A 163 -7.09 -9.06 3.35
C ARG A 163 -8.61 -9.21 3.25
N THR A 164 -9.36 -8.16 3.58
CA THR A 164 -10.71 -7.96 3.03
C THR A 164 -10.57 -7.46 1.58
N GLU A 165 -11.10 -8.09 0.53
CA GLU A 165 -11.02 -7.56 -0.87
C GLU A 165 -11.72 -6.19 -1.00
N ASN A 166 -11.00 -5.13 -0.66
CA ASN A 166 -11.28 -3.77 -1.11
C ASN A 166 -10.58 -3.48 -2.45
N HIS A 167 -10.07 -4.50 -3.16
CA HIS A 167 -9.34 -4.33 -4.42
C HIS A 167 -10.19 -3.65 -5.49
N GLN A 168 -11.49 -3.99 -5.60
CA GLN A 168 -12.42 -3.29 -6.48
C GLN A 168 -12.63 -1.82 -6.06
N LYS A 169 -12.63 -1.51 -4.75
CA LYS A 169 -12.69 -0.10 -4.28
C LYS A 169 -11.43 0.65 -4.68
N ALA A 170 -10.26 0.03 -4.58
CA ALA A 170 -9.00 0.64 -5.03
C ALA A 170 -9.06 1.00 -6.53
N VAL A 171 -9.48 0.05 -7.38
CA VAL A 171 -9.63 0.30 -8.83
C VAL A 171 -10.62 1.44 -9.10
N ARG A 172 -11.79 1.43 -8.45
CA ARG A 172 -12.80 2.50 -8.62
C ARG A 172 -12.23 3.88 -8.27
N VAL A 173 -11.67 4.04 -7.07
CA VAL A 173 -11.18 5.34 -6.59
C VAL A 173 -9.98 5.82 -7.40
N LEU A 174 -9.06 4.93 -7.80
CA LEU A 174 -7.90 5.32 -8.61
C LEU A 174 -8.28 5.72 -10.04
N ASN A 175 -9.33 5.11 -10.62
CA ASN A 175 -9.85 5.50 -11.94
C ASN A 175 -10.55 6.86 -11.93
N GLU A 176 -10.97 7.37 -10.77
CA GLU A 176 -11.55 8.72 -10.64
C GLU A 176 -10.50 9.84 -10.64
N ILE A 177 -9.21 9.51 -10.66
CA ILE A 177 -8.12 10.50 -10.68
C ILE A 177 -8.11 11.21 -12.03
N ASN A 178 -8.22 12.54 -11.99
CA ASN A 178 -7.99 13.38 -13.17
C ASN A 178 -6.48 13.54 -13.38
N LYS A 179 -5.95 12.84 -14.38
CA LYS A 179 -4.51 12.86 -14.73
C LYS A 179 -3.98 14.24 -15.11
N GLU A 180 -4.81 15.10 -15.71
CA GLU A 180 -4.39 16.42 -16.22
C GLU A 180 -4.20 17.40 -15.07
N GLU A 181 -5.04 17.29 -14.04
CA GLU A 181 -4.97 18.10 -12.82
C GLU A 181 -3.97 17.54 -11.80
N TYR A 182 -3.80 16.21 -11.74
CA TYR A 182 -2.99 15.60 -10.69
C TYR A 182 -1.49 15.75 -10.93
N GLY A 183 -1.03 15.58 -12.17
CA GLY A 183 0.39 15.74 -12.54
C GLY A 183 1.39 14.75 -11.89
N ASN A 184 0.97 13.90 -10.94
CA ASN A 184 1.82 12.90 -10.31
C ASN A 184 1.59 11.51 -10.92
N SER A 185 2.46 11.12 -11.87
CA SER A 185 2.41 9.84 -12.58
C SER A 185 2.72 8.60 -11.75
N GLU A 186 3.09 8.74 -10.47
CA GLU A 186 3.23 7.60 -9.55
C GLU A 186 1.96 6.73 -9.50
N TYR A 187 0.77 7.34 -9.60
CA TYR A 187 -0.50 6.61 -9.47
C TYR A 187 -0.70 5.49 -10.49
N TYR A 188 0.03 5.52 -11.61
CA TYR A 188 0.01 4.41 -12.56
C TYR A 188 0.50 3.11 -11.93
N TYR A 189 1.46 3.18 -11.01
CA TYR A 189 1.95 1.99 -10.31
C TYR A 189 0.88 1.41 -9.39
N ASP A 190 0.22 2.26 -8.60
CA ASP A 190 -0.83 1.83 -7.68
C ASP A 190 -2.07 1.34 -8.44
N LEU A 191 -2.38 1.95 -9.59
CA LEU A 191 -3.44 1.46 -10.47
C LEU A 191 -3.09 0.10 -11.08
N ALA A 192 -1.84 -0.11 -11.50
CA ALA A 192 -1.37 -1.41 -11.97
C ALA A 192 -1.49 -2.49 -10.89
N LEU A 193 -1.11 -2.17 -9.65
CA LEU A 193 -1.27 -3.07 -8.50
C LEU A 193 -2.75 -3.38 -8.24
N ALA A 194 -3.62 -2.37 -8.27
CA ALA A 194 -5.05 -2.56 -8.09
C ALA A 194 -5.65 -3.50 -9.15
N TYR A 195 -5.29 -3.33 -10.43
CA TYR A 195 -5.72 -4.22 -11.51
C TYR A 195 -5.14 -5.63 -11.37
N HIS A 196 -3.89 -5.77 -10.93
CA HIS A 196 -3.31 -7.08 -10.64
C HIS A 196 -4.10 -7.82 -9.55
N CYS A 197 -4.52 -7.11 -8.51
CA CYS A 197 -5.27 -7.70 -7.41
C CYS A 197 -6.68 -8.18 -7.80
N ILE A 198 -7.24 -7.71 -8.91
CA ILE A 198 -8.52 -8.20 -9.47
C ILE A 198 -8.32 -9.09 -10.71
N ASP A 199 -7.12 -9.64 -10.89
CA ASP A 199 -6.71 -10.51 -12.01
C ASP A 199 -6.88 -9.91 -13.43
N SER A 200 -6.94 -8.57 -13.52
CA SER A 200 -7.02 -7.85 -14.80
C SER A 200 -5.63 -7.64 -15.40
N LYS A 201 -5.05 -8.73 -15.90
CA LYS A 201 -3.64 -8.83 -16.36
C LYS A 201 -3.22 -7.78 -17.40
N VAL A 202 -4.04 -7.59 -18.44
CA VAL A 202 -3.73 -6.64 -19.53
C VAL A 202 -3.64 -5.20 -19.00
N MET A 203 -4.60 -4.81 -18.16
CA MET A 203 -4.60 -3.48 -17.55
C MET A 203 -3.45 -3.32 -16.56
N ALA A 204 -3.18 -4.33 -15.74
CA ALA A 204 -2.05 -4.34 -14.81
C ALA A 204 -0.72 -4.15 -15.55
N TYR A 205 -0.51 -4.87 -16.65
CA TYR A 205 0.69 -4.74 -17.48
C TYR A 205 0.81 -3.34 -18.09
N SER A 206 -0.26 -2.85 -18.74
CA SER A 206 -0.26 -1.54 -19.41
C SER A 206 0.03 -0.38 -18.45
N TYR A 207 -0.54 -0.41 -17.25
CA TYR A 207 -0.26 0.63 -16.25
C TYR A 207 1.11 0.47 -15.59
N ALA A 208 1.60 -0.76 -15.40
CA ALA A 208 2.95 -1.00 -14.89
C ALA A 208 4.01 -0.47 -15.87
N GLU A 209 3.80 -0.60 -17.18
CA GLU A 209 4.66 -0.03 -18.21
C GLU A 209 4.72 1.51 -18.14
N LYS A 210 3.57 2.18 -17.97
CA LYS A 210 3.51 3.64 -17.77
C LYS A 210 4.27 4.07 -16.52
N ALA A 211 4.10 3.33 -15.43
CA ALA A 211 4.81 3.57 -14.18
C ALA A 211 6.33 3.37 -14.33
N LEU A 212 6.75 2.32 -15.04
CA LEU A 212 8.17 2.04 -15.30
C LEU A 212 8.83 3.20 -16.05
N ARG A 213 8.18 3.75 -17.08
CA ARG A 213 8.68 4.92 -17.79
C ARG A 213 8.88 6.11 -16.86
N TYR A 214 7.87 6.43 -16.05
CA TYR A 214 7.94 7.51 -15.07
C TYR A 214 9.07 7.32 -14.05
N PHE A 215 9.23 6.10 -13.51
CA PHE A 215 10.28 5.83 -12.53
C PHE A 215 11.69 5.83 -13.15
N LYS A 216 11.84 5.47 -14.42
CA LYS A 216 13.10 5.66 -15.17
C LYS A 216 13.40 7.16 -15.36
N GLU A 217 12.44 7.96 -15.83
CA GLU A 217 12.60 9.40 -16.04
C GLU A 217 12.93 10.16 -14.74
N THR A 218 12.40 9.69 -13.60
CA THR A 218 12.65 10.29 -12.28
C THR A 218 13.82 9.68 -11.51
N ASN A 219 14.58 8.76 -12.13
CA ASN A 219 15.68 8.03 -11.50
C ASN A 219 15.29 7.33 -10.19
N ASN A 220 14.06 6.81 -10.13
CA ASN A 220 13.53 6.05 -9.00
C ASN A 220 13.73 4.55 -9.21
N THR A 221 14.99 4.09 -9.15
CA THR A 221 15.39 2.73 -9.52
C THR A 221 14.66 1.64 -8.73
N LEU A 222 14.41 1.86 -7.43
CA LEU A 222 13.68 0.88 -6.59
C LEU A 222 12.22 0.71 -7.03
N MET A 223 11.58 1.78 -7.50
CA MET A 223 10.22 1.70 -8.02
C MET A 223 10.17 1.19 -9.45
N SER A 224 11.19 1.48 -10.28
CA SER A 224 11.36 0.83 -11.59
C SER A 224 11.40 -0.70 -11.46
N ILE A 225 12.16 -1.23 -10.49
CA ILE A 225 12.21 -2.67 -10.21
C ILE A 225 10.83 -3.22 -9.82
N ASN A 226 10.04 -2.46 -9.04
CA ASN A 226 8.70 -2.90 -8.67
C ASN A 226 7.75 -2.94 -9.88
N ALA A 227 7.80 -1.91 -10.74
CA ALA A 227 6.97 -1.85 -11.94
C ALA A 227 7.33 -2.99 -12.90
N GLU A 228 8.62 -3.22 -13.15
CA GLU A 228 9.10 -4.31 -13.99
C GLU A 228 8.78 -5.69 -13.40
N SER A 229 8.93 -5.87 -12.09
CA SER A 229 8.49 -7.11 -11.42
C SER A 229 6.98 -7.35 -11.59
N LEU A 230 6.16 -6.30 -11.57
CA LEU A 230 4.72 -6.43 -11.76
C LEU A 230 4.38 -6.83 -13.20
N MET A 231 5.12 -6.30 -14.18
CA MET A 231 5.03 -6.71 -15.58
C MET A 231 5.39 -8.18 -15.75
N LEU A 232 6.50 -8.64 -15.16
CA LEU A 232 6.92 -10.05 -15.21
C LEU A 232 5.87 -11.00 -14.60
N LEU A 233 5.21 -10.61 -13.50
CA LEU A 233 4.10 -11.38 -12.94
C LEU A 233 2.90 -11.51 -13.89
N GLN A 234 2.65 -10.49 -14.74
CA GLN A 234 1.54 -10.57 -15.70
C GLN A 234 1.90 -11.46 -16.89
N ILE A 235 3.13 -11.41 -17.41
CA ILE A 235 3.55 -12.25 -18.54
C ILE A 235 3.83 -13.69 -18.09
N GLY A 236 4.39 -13.90 -16.89
CA GLY A 236 4.60 -15.23 -16.30
C GLY A 236 3.30 -16.03 -16.16
N ASN A 237 2.14 -15.36 -16.25
CA ASN A 237 0.87 -16.04 -16.33
C ASN A 237 0.64 -16.85 -17.61
N ASP A 238 1.36 -16.53 -18.69
CA ASP A 238 1.37 -17.28 -19.92
C ASP A 238 2.25 -18.53 -19.78
N MET A 239 1.61 -19.70 -19.87
CA MET A 239 2.30 -20.99 -19.76
C MET A 239 3.10 -21.33 -21.02
N TYR A 240 2.92 -20.59 -22.12
CA TYR A 240 3.67 -20.76 -23.37
C TYR A 240 4.94 -19.92 -23.44
N LEU A 241 5.14 -18.98 -22.50
CA LEU A 241 6.38 -18.23 -22.39
C LEU A 241 7.53 -19.15 -21.99
N ASP A 242 8.69 -18.96 -22.63
CA ASP A 242 9.92 -19.65 -22.26
C ASP A 242 10.31 -19.33 -20.81
N MET A 243 10.53 -20.39 -20.03
CA MET A 243 10.89 -20.26 -18.63
C MET A 243 12.30 -19.74 -18.40
N ASP A 244 13.22 -20.03 -19.31
CA ASP A 244 14.59 -19.58 -19.20
C ASP A 244 14.66 -18.06 -19.42
N GLU A 245 13.94 -17.54 -20.42
CA GLU A 245 13.82 -16.09 -20.66
C GLU A 245 13.17 -15.35 -19.47
N LEU A 246 12.11 -15.92 -18.90
CA LEU A 246 11.45 -15.35 -17.72
C LEU A 246 12.37 -15.36 -16.50
N ALA A 247 13.06 -16.48 -16.27
CA ALA A 247 13.99 -16.63 -15.17
C ALA A 247 15.19 -15.67 -15.29
N GLU A 248 15.73 -15.49 -16.50
CA GLU A 248 16.80 -14.53 -16.79
C GLU A 248 16.35 -13.09 -16.45
N SER A 249 15.13 -12.72 -16.88
CA SER A 249 14.56 -11.40 -16.57
C SER A 249 14.46 -11.15 -15.06
N TYR A 250 13.98 -12.13 -14.28
CA TYR A 250 13.98 -12.04 -12.82
C TYR A 250 15.39 -11.99 -12.23
N GLN A 251 16.33 -12.77 -12.74
CA GLN A 251 17.72 -12.79 -12.27
C GLN A 251 18.42 -11.44 -12.48
N ASN A 252 18.17 -10.77 -13.60
CA ASN A 252 18.67 -9.42 -13.86
C ASN A 252 18.17 -8.41 -12.81
N LEU A 253 16.87 -8.45 -12.48
CA LEU A 253 16.31 -7.60 -11.41
C LEU A 253 16.88 -7.95 -10.02
N ILE A 254 17.10 -9.24 -9.74
CA ILE A 254 17.69 -9.71 -8.49
C ILE A 254 19.13 -9.18 -8.35
N TYR A 255 19.93 -9.26 -9.42
CA TYR A 255 21.29 -8.74 -9.46
C TYR A 255 21.31 -7.22 -9.24
N HIS A 256 20.41 -6.46 -9.88
CA HIS A 256 20.27 -5.03 -9.61
C HIS A 256 19.93 -4.73 -8.15
N CYS A 257 19.07 -5.53 -7.51
CA CYS A 257 18.79 -5.37 -6.08
C CYS A 257 20.01 -5.65 -5.19
N GLU A 258 20.93 -6.52 -5.60
CA GLU A 258 22.18 -6.78 -4.88
C GLU A 258 23.12 -5.57 -4.94
N ILE A 259 23.30 -4.97 -6.12
CA ILE A 259 24.08 -3.73 -6.30
C ILE A 259 23.51 -2.57 -5.47
N LEU A 260 22.17 -2.46 -5.43
CA LEU A 260 21.48 -1.40 -4.70
C LEU A 260 21.37 -1.65 -3.19
N HIS A 261 21.89 -2.77 -2.69
CA HIS A 261 21.72 -3.20 -1.30
C HIS A 261 20.25 -3.19 -0.85
N ALA A 262 19.35 -3.72 -1.69
CA ALA A 262 17.90 -3.73 -1.49
C ALA A 262 17.38 -5.14 -1.13
N PRO A 263 17.65 -5.67 0.07
CA PRO A 263 17.33 -7.06 0.43
C PRO A 263 15.84 -7.36 0.44
N VAL A 264 14.99 -6.37 0.76
CA VAL A 264 13.53 -6.52 0.75
C VAL A 264 13.02 -6.78 -0.68
N LYS A 265 13.48 -6.00 -1.65
CA LYS A 265 13.10 -6.15 -3.08
C LYS A 265 13.67 -7.42 -3.68
N LYS A 266 14.92 -7.76 -3.36
CA LYS A 266 15.52 -9.06 -3.70
C LYS A 266 14.67 -10.22 -3.20
N GLY A 267 14.22 -10.17 -1.94
CA GLY A 267 13.38 -11.21 -1.36
C GLY A 267 12.02 -11.33 -2.07
N MET A 268 11.41 -10.21 -2.45
CA MET A 268 10.17 -10.20 -3.25
C MET A 268 10.38 -10.89 -4.60
N LEU A 269 11.42 -10.54 -5.35
CA LEU A 269 11.72 -11.12 -6.67
C LEU A 269 12.02 -12.62 -6.58
N LEU A 270 12.79 -13.06 -5.57
CA LEU A 270 13.07 -14.48 -5.35
C LEU A 270 11.77 -15.27 -5.07
N ASN A 271 10.86 -14.69 -4.29
CA ASN A 271 9.57 -15.32 -4.03
C ASN A 271 8.71 -15.39 -5.29
N ASN A 272 8.69 -14.33 -6.11
CA ASN A 272 7.94 -14.31 -7.38
C ASN A 272 8.50 -15.34 -8.37
N LEU A 273 9.82 -15.42 -8.51
CA LEU A 273 10.46 -16.45 -9.34
C LEU A 273 10.14 -17.87 -8.83
N GLY A 274 10.16 -18.08 -7.51
CA GLY A 274 9.72 -19.36 -6.92
C GLY A 274 8.26 -19.69 -7.23
N TYR A 275 7.39 -18.69 -7.27
CA TYR A 275 5.99 -18.83 -7.67
C TYR A 275 5.85 -19.27 -9.13
N GLU A 276 6.62 -18.67 -10.04
CA GLU A 276 6.61 -19.02 -11.46
C GLU A 276 7.04 -20.48 -11.71
N TYR A 277 8.07 -20.96 -11.01
CA TYR A 277 8.46 -22.39 -11.06
C TYR A 277 7.38 -23.29 -10.46
N SER A 278 6.81 -22.91 -9.31
CA SER A 278 5.78 -23.69 -8.63
C SER A 278 4.53 -23.85 -9.48
N LYS A 279 4.11 -22.79 -10.19
CA LYS A 279 2.96 -22.81 -11.10
C LYS A 279 3.15 -23.80 -12.25
N ARG A 280 4.41 -23.95 -12.70
CA ARG A 280 4.81 -24.92 -13.74
C ARG A 280 5.16 -26.30 -13.19
N LYS A 281 4.86 -26.55 -11.90
CA LYS A 281 5.12 -27.80 -11.16
C LYS A 281 6.61 -28.17 -11.06
N ASP A 282 7.51 -27.24 -11.34
CA ASP A 282 8.93 -27.40 -11.03
C ASP A 282 9.17 -27.06 -9.56
N PHE A 283 8.78 -27.99 -8.70
CA PHE A 283 8.87 -27.81 -7.26
C PHE A 283 10.31 -27.78 -6.77
N ALA A 284 11.26 -28.39 -7.47
CA ALA A 284 12.67 -28.40 -7.10
C ALA A 284 13.26 -26.98 -7.17
N ASN A 285 13.08 -26.29 -8.29
CA ASN A 285 13.54 -24.90 -8.43
C ASN A 285 12.73 -23.95 -7.55
N ALA A 286 11.40 -24.09 -7.49
CA ALA A 286 10.57 -23.31 -6.59
C ALA A 286 11.07 -23.39 -5.13
N HIS A 287 11.32 -24.60 -4.66
CA HIS A 287 11.80 -24.87 -3.31
C HIS A 287 13.15 -24.22 -3.01
N LYS A 288 14.08 -24.26 -3.97
CA LYS A 288 15.40 -23.60 -3.87
C LYS A 288 15.25 -22.10 -3.62
N TYR A 289 14.41 -21.41 -4.39
CA TYR A 289 14.19 -19.97 -4.23
C TYR A 289 13.40 -19.63 -2.96
N TYR A 290 12.37 -20.40 -2.63
CA TYR A 290 11.62 -20.23 -1.38
C TYR A 290 12.47 -20.45 -0.14
N LYS A 291 13.39 -21.42 -0.17
CA LYS A 291 14.36 -21.64 0.91
C LYS A 291 15.29 -20.43 1.09
N LYS A 292 15.82 -19.90 -0.02
CA LYS A 292 16.71 -18.72 0.00
C LYS A 292 16.01 -17.51 0.60
N VAL A 293 14.78 -17.20 0.17
CA VAL A 293 14.05 -16.05 0.73
C VAL A 293 13.67 -16.28 2.20
N LEU A 294 13.27 -17.50 2.60
CA LEU A 294 12.93 -17.82 3.98
C LEU A 294 14.12 -17.59 4.93
N GLN A 295 15.33 -17.97 4.52
CA GLN A 295 16.57 -17.76 5.29
C GLN A 295 16.92 -16.28 5.48
N MET A 296 16.52 -15.42 4.55
CA MET A 296 16.72 -13.96 4.62
C MET A 296 15.61 -13.25 5.39
N THR A 297 14.64 -13.97 5.96
CA THR A 297 13.46 -13.39 6.60
C THR A 297 13.49 -13.57 8.10
N GLU A 298 13.29 -12.47 8.84
CA GLU A 298 13.12 -12.52 10.28
C GLU A 298 11.80 -13.20 10.65
N LYS A 299 11.86 -14.14 11.61
CA LYS A 299 10.70 -14.92 12.06
C LYS A 299 9.59 -14.09 12.69
N SER A 300 9.95 -12.97 13.31
CA SER A 300 9.02 -12.01 13.92
C SER A 300 8.22 -11.21 12.89
N SER A 301 8.64 -11.21 11.62
CA SER A 301 7.98 -10.43 10.59
C SER A 301 6.74 -11.15 10.05
N ILE A 302 5.67 -10.40 9.78
CA ILE A 302 4.43 -10.93 9.18
C ILE A 302 4.67 -11.57 7.80
N ILE A 303 5.70 -11.12 7.07
CA ILE A 303 6.07 -11.66 5.76
C ILE A 303 6.75 -13.04 5.86
N TYR A 304 7.12 -13.49 7.06
CA TYR A 304 7.67 -14.82 7.30
C TYR A 304 6.64 -15.92 7.01
N LEU A 305 5.38 -15.70 7.37
CA LEU A 305 4.30 -16.67 7.21
C LEU A 305 4.08 -17.11 5.75
N PRO A 306 3.90 -16.21 4.76
CA PRO A 306 3.78 -16.61 3.36
C PRO A 306 5.03 -17.32 2.84
N ARG A 307 6.23 -16.86 3.22
CA ARG A 307 7.49 -17.45 2.77
C ARG A 307 7.67 -18.88 3.31
N LEU A 308 7.33 -19.09 4.59
CA LEU A 308 7.34 -20.42 5.19
C LEU A 308 6.30 -21.32 4.55
N PHE A 309 5.09 -20.81 4.30
CA PHE A 309 4.02 -21.56 3.67
C PHE A 309 4.43 -22.05 2.27
N ASN A 310 4.92 -21.15 1.40
CA ASN A 310 5.40 -21.48 0.06
C ASN A 310 6.56 -22.51 0.08
N TYR A 311 7.49 -22.35 1.03
CA TYR A 311 8.60 -23.30 1.24
C TYR A 311 8.09 -24.71 1.59
N LEU A 312 7.07 -24.80 2.45
CA LEU A 312 6.51 -26.09 2.86
C LEU A 312 5.60 -26.71 1.80
N GLU A 313 4.81 -25.93 1.07
CA GLU A 313 3.98 -26.43 -0.03
C GLU A 313 4.85 -27.00 -1.15
N SER A 314 5.83 -26.24 -1.64
CA SER A 314 6.79 -26.76 -2.63
C SER A 314 7.55 -27.99 -2.14
N GLY A 315 7.88 -28.03 -0.84
CA GLY A 315 8.55 -29.16 -0.23
C GLY A 315 7.67 -30.42 -0.12
N LEU A 316 6.37 -30.24 0.10
CA LEU A 316 5.39 -31.32 0.12
C LEU A 316 5.09 -31.83 -1.29
N ASP A 317 4.75 -30.93 -2.21
CA ASP A 317 4.31 -31.26 -3.56
C ASP A 317 5.45 -31.83 -4.41
N GLY A 318 6.69 -31.38 -4.17
CA GLY A 318 7.89 -31.94 -4.78
C GLY A 318 8.48 -33.15 -4.04
N ASN A 319 7.89 -33.59 -2.92
CA ASN A 319 8.44 -34.63 -2.04
C ASN A 319 9.92 -34.39 -1.63
N LEU A 320 10.27 -33.13 -1.35
CA LEU A 320 11.64 -32.66 -1.11
C LEU A 320 12.02 -32.61 0.37
N ILE A 321 11.01 -32.63 1.26
CA ILE A 321 11.21 -32.57 2.71
C ILE A 321 10.58 -33.80 3.37
N PRO A 322 11.28 -34.49 4.29
CA PRO A 322 10.70 -35.56 5.07
C PRO A 322 9.44 -35.11 5.83
N LYS A 323 8.39 -35.94 5.81
CA LYS A 323 7.09 -35.68 6.46
C LYS A 323 7.21 -35.17 7.91
N ARG A 324 8.15 -35.72 8.70
CA ARG A 324 8.40 -35.29 10.09
C ARG A 324 8.80 -33.81 10.17
N ASN A 325 9.70 -33.37 9.29
CA ASN A 325 10.20 -32.00 9.25
C ASN A 325 9.13 -31.04 8.73
N LEU A 326 8.38 -31.44 7.70
CA LEU A 326 7.22 -30.68 7.21
C LEU A 326 6.22 -30.43 8.33
N LEU A 327 5.84 -31.48 9.07
CA LEU A 327 4.86 -31.37 10.14
C LEU A 327 5.35 -30.48 11.29
N GLN A 328 6.63 -30.58 11.67
CA GLN A 328 7.23 -29.72 12.70
C GLN A 328 7.17 -28.25 12.28
N LYS A 329 7.59 -27.93 11.05
CA LYS A 329 7.61 -26.57 10.53
C LYS A 329 6.21 -26.01 10.28
N ALA A 330 5.25 -26.83 9.83
CA ALA A 330 3.87 -26.40 9.69
C ALA A 330 3.21 -26.09 11.04
N LYS A 331 3.54 -26.85 12.10
CA LYS A 331 3.12 -26.54 13.48
C LYS A 331 3.77 -25.25 14.00
N GLU A 332 5.04 -25.01 13.70
CA GLU A 332 5.73 -23.72 13.99
C GLU A 332 5.00 -22.56 13.29
N GLY A 333 4.70 -22.67 11.99
CA GLY A 333 3.95 -21.64 11.25
C GLY A 333 2.56 -21.39 11.80
N LYS A 334 1.85 -22.45 12.23
CA LYS A 334 0.54 -22.33 12.90
C LYS A 334 0.64 -21.63 14.26
N PHE A 335 1.73 -21.82 15.00
CA PHE A 335 1.98 -21.12 16.24
C PHE A 335 2.28 -19.64 15.98
N LEU A 336 3.23 -19.34 15.09
CA LEU A 336 3.60 -17.97 14.72
C LEU A 336 2.43 -17.15 14.17
N SER A 337 1.56 -17.76 13.36
CA SER A 337 0.35 -17.09 12.87
C SER A 337 -0.64 -16.71 13.98
N ARG A 338 -0.59 -17.34 15.16
CA ARG A 338 -1.38 -16.90 16.32
C ARG A 338 -0.72 -15.76 17.05
N GLU A 339 0.60 -15.83 17.26
CA GLU A 339 1.38 -14.76 17.90
C GLU A 339 1.29 -13.44 17.11
N LEU A 340 1.23 -13.53 15.78
CA LEU A 340 1.13 -12.38 14.88
C LEU A 340 -0.32 -12.00 14.53
N ASP A 341 -1.31 -12.55 15.25
CA ASP A 341 -2.75 -12.36 15.04
C ASP A 341 -3.21 -12.50 13.56
N ASN A 342 -2.64 -13.47 12.84
CA ASN A 342 -2.94 -13.69 11.43
C ASN A 342 -3.86 -14.91 11.24
N ARG A 343 -5.17 -14.67 11.26
CA ARG A 343 -6.20 -15.72 11.10
C ARG A 343 -6.12 -16.46 9.76
N PHE A 344 -5.77 -15.77 8.68
CA PHE A 344 -5.63 -16.36 7.35
C PHE A 344 -4.56 -17.46 7.33
N PHE A 345 -3.33 -17.16 7.77
CA PHE A 345 -2.27 -18.17 7.82
C PHE A 345 -2.52 -19.26 8.85
N LYS A 346 -3.25 -18.98 9.94
CA LYS A 346 -3.70 -20.02 10.87
C LYS A 346 -4.57 -21.08 10.17
N ILE A 347 -5.45 -20.67 9.25
CA ILE A 347 -6.27 -21.56 8.43
C ILE A 347 -5.38 -22.32 7.43
N LEU A 348 -4.53 -21.61 6.69
CA LEU A 348 -3.65 -22.23 5.68
C LEU A 348 -2.71 -23.28 6.28
N PHE A 349 -2.03 -22.97 7.40
CA PHE A 349 -1.17 -23.97 8.06
C PHE A 349 -1.98 -25.15 8.62
N LYS A 350 -3.23 -24.95 9.04
CA LYS A 350 -4.10 -26.06 9.48
C LYS A 350 -4.46 -26.98 8.31
N LEU A 351 -4.81 -26.43 7.15
CA LEU A 351 -5.03 -27.18 5.92
C LEU A 351 -3.78 -27.94 5.50
N LEU A 352 -2.61 -27.28 5.50
CA LEU A 352 -1.33 -27.89 5.16
C LEU A 352 -0.98 -29.06 6.10
N ILE A 353 -1.23 -28.94 7.41
CA ILE A 353 -1.03 -30.04 8.36
C ILE A 353 -1.90 -31.24 7.99
N TYR A 354 -3.17 -31.04 7.63
CA TYR A 354 -4.03 -32.16 7.20
C TYR A 354 -3.54 -32.82 5.92
N ARG A 355 -3.04 -32.04 4.94
CA ARG A 355 -2.41 -32.56 3.72
C ARG A 355 -1.17 -33.41 4.06
N ILE A 356 -0.26 -32.89 4.89
CA ILE A 356 0.96 -33.60 5.32
C ILE A 356 0.61 -34.92 6.05
N GLU A 357 -0.40 -34.89 6.91
CA GLU A 357 -0.85 -36.05 7.67
C GLU A 357 -1.65 -37.06 6.83
N ASN A 358 -2.04 -36.71 5.61
CA ASN A 358 -2.95 -37.47 4.73
C ASN A 358 -4.35 -37.68 5.35
N LYS A 359 -4.86 -36.64 6.02
CA LYS A 359 -6.17 -36.62 6.69
C LYS A 359 -7.22 -35.94 5.81
N LEU A 360 -7.57 -36.59 4.69
CA LEU A 360 -8.39 -35.99 3.63
C LEU A 360 -9.82 -35.64 4.11
N ASP A 361 -10.47 -36.49 4.89
CA ASP A 361 -11.82 -36.20 5.39
C ASP A 361 -11.83 -34.95 6.30
N GLN A 362 -10.83 -34.82 7.18
CA GLN A 362 -10.68 -33.64 8.03
C GLN A 362 -10.27 -32.41 7.22
N TYR A 363 -9.49 -32.57 6.16
CA TYR A 363 -9.11 -31.50 5.25
C TYR A 363 -10.35 -30.90 4.56
N TYR A 364 -11.14 -31.72 3.88
CA TYR A 364 -12.33 -31.26 3.17
C TYR A 364 -13.41 -30.74 4.11
N SER A 365 -13.65 -31.40 5.26
CA SER A 365 -14.58 -30.88 6.27
C SER A 365 -14.15 -29.53 6.83
N PHE A 366 -12.85 -29.26 6.97
CA PHE A 366 -12.34 -27.97 7.44
C PHE A 366 -12.41 -26.90 6.34
N ILE A 367 -12.25 -27.27 5.06
CA ILE A 367 -12.53 -26.35 3.96
C ILE A 367 -13.98 -25.88 4.00
N GLU A 368 -14.92 -26.83 4.08
CA GLU A 368 -16.37 -26.56 4.05
C GLU A 368 -16.82 -25.69 5.23
N LYS A 369 -16.40 -26.03 6.46
CA LYS A 369 -16.93 -25.42 7.69
C LYS A 369 -16.18 -24.19 8.18
N ASP A 370 -14.89 -24.07 7.88
CA ASP A 370 -14.03 -23.03 8.45
C ASP A 370 -13.39 -22.15 7.37
N ALA A 371 -12.71 -22.77 6.39
CA ALA A 371 -11.91 -22.02 5.41
C ALA A 371 -12.79 -21.23 4.45
N LEU A 372 -13.75 -21.86 3.76
CA LEU A 372 -14.62 -21.18 2.80
C LEU A 372 -15.45 -20.07 3.43
N PRO A 373 -16.11 -20.25 4.60
CA PRO A 373 -16.83 -19.17 5.26
C PRO A 373 -15.93 -17.97 5.60
N TYR A 374 -14.72 -18.22 6.09
CA TYR A 374 -13.75 -17.15 6.33
C TYR A 374 -13.36 -16.44 5.04
N LEU A 375 -13.08 -17.19 3.97
CA LEU A 375 -12.67 -16.63 2.68
C LEU A 375 -13.79 -15.82 2.04
N LYS A 376 -15.05 -16.25 2.14
CA LYS A 376 -16.23 -15.50 1.68
C LYS A 376 -16.42 -14.21 2.47
N LEU A 377 -16.31 -14.25 3.80
CA LEU A 377 -16.49 -13.05 4.64
C LEU A 377 -15.41 -11.99 4.41
N ASN A 378 -14.23 -12.41 3.95
CA ASN A 378 -13.13 -11.49 3.64
C ASN A 378 -12.98 -11.26 2.14
N ASP A 379 -13.91 -11.75 1.31
CA ASP A 379 -13.88 -11.66 -0.15
C ASP A 379 -12.49 -12.10 -0.67
N HIS A 380 -12.24 -13.41 -0.74
CA HIS A 380 -10.97 -13.95 -1.24
C HIS A 380 -11.20 -14.76 -2.51
N THR A 381 -11.66 -14.10 -3.57
CA THR A 381 -12.29 -14.71 -4.76
C THR A 381 -11.43 -15.82 -5.38
N SER A 382 -10.14 -15.60 -5.59
CA SER A 382 -9.24 -16.60 -6.18
C SER A 382 -9.09 -17.87 -5.31
N LEU A 383 -9.06 -17.72 -3.98
CA LEU A 383 -8.94 -18.85 -3.06
C LEU A 383 -10.30 -19.54 -2.84
N ILE A 384 -11.40 -18.78 -2.86
CA ILE A 384 -12.75 -19.33 -2.87
C ILE A 384 -12.90 -20.27 -4.06
N ASN A 385 -12.58 -19.80 -5.27
CA ASN A 385 -12.65 -20.60 -6.48
C ASN A 385 -11.75 -21.84 -6.42
N MET A 386 -10.51 -21.70 -5.92
CA MET A 386 -9.59 -22.82 -5.75
C MET A 386 -10.14 -23.90 -4.80
N TYR A 387 -10.61 -23.53 -3.62
CA TYR A 387 -11.09 -24.48 -2.62
C TYR A 387 -12.48 -25.03 -2.95
N ALA A 388 -13.35 -24.23 -3.56
CA ALA A 388 -14.62 -24.71 -4.11
C ALA A 388 -14.40 -25.77 -5.18
N LYS A 389 -13.45 -25.57 -6.10
CA LYS A 389 -13.09 -26.59 -7.10
C LYS A 389 -12.58 -27.89 -6.47
N GLN A 390 -11.79 -27.80 -5.40
CA GLN A 390 -11.33 -28.98 -4.66
C GLN A 390 -12.50 -29.74 -4.01
N LEU A 391 -13.42 -29.03 -3.34
CA LEU A 391 -14.61 -29.65 -2.75
C LEU A 391 -15.53 -30.26 -3.80
N TYR A 392 -15.72 -29.59 -4.93
CA TYR A 392 -16.50 -30.10 -6.06
C TYR A 392 -15.97 -31.47 -6.48
N ASN A 393 -14.67 -31.57 -6.76
CA ASN A 393 -14.04 -32.83 -7.17
C ASN A 393 -14.19 -33.92 -6.09
N PHE A 394 -13.97 -33.57 -4.82
CA PHE A 394 -14.10 -34.52 -3.71
C PHE A 394 -15.53 -35.06 -3.56
N TYR A 395 -16.55 -34.21 -3.63
CA TYR A 395 -17.94 -34.65 -3.52
C TYR A 395 -18.41 -35.41 -4.76
N MET A 396 -17.87 -35.09 -5.93
CA MET A 396 -18.08 -35.89 -7.15
C MET A 396 -17.53 -37.31 -6.98
N GLU A 397 -16.30 -37.47 -6.49
CA GLU A 397 -15.70 -38.79 -6.22
C GLU A 397 -16.45 -39.59 -5.16
N LYS A 398 -17.13 -38.91 -4.23
CA LYS A 398 -17.97 -39.52 -3.17
C LYS A 398 -19.44 -39.68 -3.56
N GLU A 399 -19.82 -39.32 -4.79
CA GLU A 399 -21.19 -39.35 -5.30
C GLU A 399 -22.19 -38.56 -4.43
N GLN A 400 -21.72 -37.50 -3.77
CA GLN A 400 -22.53 -36.61 -2.91
C GLN A 400 -23.15 -35.47 -3.72
N TYR A 401 -24.05 -35.80 -4.64
CA TYR A 401 -24.57 -34.85 -5.65
C TYR A 401 -25.26 -33.60 -5.08
N GLU A 402 -25.91 -33.69 -3.92
CA GLU A 402 -26.49 -32.51 -3.26
C GLU A 402 -25.42 -31.48 -2.87
N LYS A 403 -24.29 -31.95 -2.33
CA LYS A 403 -23.16 -31.08 -1.99
C LYS A 403 -22.45 -30.55 -3.24
N VAL A 404 -22.39 -31.34 -4.31
CA VAL A 404 -21.88 -30.87 -5.61
C VAL A 404 -22.72 -29.69 -6.12
N ALA A 405 -24.04 -29.75 -6.03
CA ALA A 405 -24.91 -28.65 -6.42
C ALA A 405 -24.66 -27.39 -5.57
N GLN A 406 -24.49 -27.54 -4.26
CA GLN A 406 -24.19 -26.43 -3.34
C GLN A 406 -22.83 -25.77 -3.63
N VAL A 407 -21.81 -26.54 -4.02
CA VAL A 407 -20.49 -25.98 -4.34
C VAL A 407 -20.49 -25.36 -5.75
N SER A 408 -21.29 -25.89 -6.67
CA SER A 408 -21.44 -25.35 -8.03
C SER A 408 -21.96 -23.93 -8.04
N THR A 409 -22.89 -23.57 -7.14
CA THR A 409 -23.39 -22.17 -7.05
C THR A 409 -22.27 -21.19 -6.69
N ILE A 410 -21.38 -21.58 -5.78
CA ILE A 410 -20.19 -20.78 -5.40
C ILE A 410 -19.29 -20.54 -6.60
N LEU A 411 -19.08 -21.57 -7.44
CA LEU A 411 -18.24 -21.47 -8.63
C LEU A 411 -18.87 -20.62 -9.73
N ILE A 412 -20.21 -20.58 -9.82
CA ILE A 412 -20.94 -19.74 -10.79
C ILE A 412 -20.92 -18.28 -10.35
N GLU A 413 -21.15 -18.00 -9.07
CA GLU A 413 -21.12 -16.64 -8.51
C GLU A 413 -19.71 -16.01 -8.52
N GLY A 414 -18.65 -16.82 -8.44
CA GLY A 414 -17.25 -16.35 -8.47
C GLY A 414 -16.68 -16.04 -9.87
N VAL A 415 -17.50 -16.11 -10.92
CA VAL A 415 -17.13 -15.83 -12.33
C VAL A 415 -17.80 -14.56 -12.87
N SER A 416 -18.78 -14.00 -12.14
CA SER A 416 -19.39 -12.68 -12.38
C SER A 416 -18.66 -11.58 -11.63
#